data_AF-A0A9W9MB55-F1
#
_entry.id   AF-A0A9W9MB55-F1
#
_cell.length_a   1.000
_cell.length_b   1.000
_cell.length_c   1.000
_cell.angle_alpha   90.00
_cell.angle_beta   90.00
_cell.angle_gamma   90.00
#
_symmetry.space_group_name_H-M   'P 1'
#
loop_
_entity.id
_entity.type
_entity.pdbx_description
1 polymer ?
#
loop_
_entity_poly.entity_id
_entity_poly.type
_entity_poly.pdbx_seq_one_letter_code
_entity_poly.pdbx_strand_id
1 'polypeptide(L)'
;MEYINHEMNLSKALNIPELGTEGRPRFDPNVDIGKLEILYEQFADVLLELNKISLPRIGSLEQTDDSTYEVTRRPLSIHMNELVRLGILPRSKLSGNTFNSSTFYFEFLAKLHIEHLKHQHNDAVDSPIDCNPNT
;
A
#
# COMPACT_ATOMS: atom_id res chain seq x y z
N MET A 1 3.84 -2.86 16.32
CA MET A 1 2.99 -1.66 16.44
C MET A 1 1.96 -1.96 17.49
N GLU A 2 1.93 -1.14 18.53
CA GLU A 2 0.88 -1.21 19.55
C GLU A 2 -0.43 -0.73 18.93
N TYR A 3 -1.53 -1.41 19.21
CA TYR A 3 -2.84 -0.96 18.77
C TYR A 3 -3.19 0.32 19.52
N ILE A 4 -3.38 1.42 18.79
CA ILE A 4 -3.87 2.65 19.39
C ILE A 4 -5.38 2.51 19.54
N ASN A 5 -5.84 2.46 20.79
CA ASN A 5 -7.26 2.50 21.12
C ASN A 5 -7.87 3.75 20.49
N HIS A 6 -8.88 3.55 19.65
CA HIS A 6 -9.67 4.60 19.05
C HIS A 6 -11.15 4.30 19.28
N GLU A 7 -11.95 5.34 19.47
CA GLU A 7 -13.39 5.18 19.71
C GLU A 7 -14.11 4.69 18.43
N MET A 8 -13.72 5.23 17.28
CA MET A 8 -14.33 4.95 15.99
C MET A 8 -13.38 5.31 14.85
N ASN A 9 -13.46 4.59 13.73
CA ASN A 9 -12.76 4.96 12.49
C ASN A 9 -13.70 5.70 11.54
N LEU A 10 -13.13 6.47 10.60
CA LEU A 10 -13.89 7.28 9.65
C LEU A 10 -14.87 6.43 8.81
N SER A 11 -14.46 5.22 8.42
CA SER A 11 -15.32 4.32 7.65
C SER A 11 -16.59 3.92 8.41
N LYS A 12 -16.50 3.73 9.73
CA LYS A 12 -17.65 3.43 10.61
C LYS A 12 -18.48 4.69 10.85
N ALA A 13 -17.85 5.86 10.98
CA ALA A 13 -18.53 7.14 11.17
C ALA A 13 -19.41 7.55 9.98
N LEU A 14 -18.97 7.22 8.76
CA LEU A 14 -19.65 7.52 7.51
C LEU A 14 -20.54 6.39 6.99
N ASN A 15 -20.61 5.26 7.69
CA ASN A 15 -21.38 4.10 7.24
C ASN A 15 -22.89 4.31 7.44
N ILE A 16 -23.71 3.62 6.64
CA ILE A 16 -25.15 3.49 6.88
C ILE A 16 -25.36 2.82 8.25
N PRO A 17 -26.12 3.43 9.20
CA PRO A 17 -26.29 2.92 10.56
C PRO A 17 -26.81 1.48 10.64
N GLU A 18 -27.62 1.08 9.66
CA GLU A 18 -28.26 -0.24 9.55
C GLU A 18 -27.30 -1.32 9.05
N LEU A 19 -26.19 -0.92 8.41
CA LEU A 19 -25.11 -1.80 8.02
C LEU A 19 -24.14 -1.88 9.21
N GLY A 20 -24.30 -2.89 10.06
CA GLY A 20 -23.34 -3.18 11.13
C GLY A 20 -21.89 -3.28 10.62
N THR A 21 -20.93 -3.39 11.53
CA THR A 21 -19.49 -3.34 11.21
C THR A 21 -18.95 -4.54 10.43
N GLU A 22 -19.72 -5.61 10.30
CA GLU A 22 -19.33 -6.86 9.60
C GLU A 22 -19.50 -6.76 8.07
N GLY A 23 -20.27 -5.78 7.58
CA GLY A 23 -20.54 -5.60 6.15
C GLY A 23 -19.50 -4.69 5.47
N ARG A 24 -19.45 -4.75 4.13
CA ARG A 24 -18.71 -3.76 3.34
C ARG A 24 -19.26 -2.36 3.65
N PRO A 25 -18.42 -1.41 4.13
CA PRO A 25 -18.89 -0.07 4.44
C PRO A 25 -19.51 0.60 3.21
N ARG A 26 -20.64 1.27 3.41
CA ARG A 26 -21.33 2.08 2.40
C ARG A 26 -21.57 3.45 2.98
N PHE A 27 -21.17 4.48 2.24
CA PHE A 27 -21.41 5.87 2.62
C PHE A 27 -22.91 6.10 2.81
N ASP A 28 -23.31 6.61 3.97
CA ASP A 28 -24.69 7.01 4.23
C ASP A 28 -25.03 8.28 3.44
N PRO A 29 -25.93 8.21 2.44
CA PRO A 29 -26.32 9.40 1.67
C PRO A 29 -27.09 10.43 2.51
N ASN A 30 -27.61 10.03 3.68
CA ASN A 30 -28.35 10.89 4.58
C ASN A 30 -27.50 11.36 5.78
N VAL A 31 -26.18 11.21 5.69
CA VAL A 31 -25.28 11.72 6.73
C VAL A 31 -25.51 13.21 6.95
N ASP A 32 -25.60 13.61 8.21
CA ASP A 32 -25.70 15.02 8.57
C ASP A 32 -24.50 15.80 8.00
N ILE A 33 -24.78 16.93 7.36
CA ILE A 33 -23.76 17.74 6.69
C ILE A 33 -22.77 18.31 7.72
N GLY A 34 -23.24 18.72 8.90
CA GLY A 34 -22.37 19.22 9.97
C GLY A 34 -21.41 18.14 10.48
N LYS A 35 -21.91 16.91 10.63
CA LYS A 35 -21.06 15.74 10.93
C LYS A 35 -20.00 15.50 9.85
N LEU A 36 -20.38 15.62 8.57
CA LEU A 36 -19.46 15.46 7.45
C LEU A 36 -18.36 16.53 7.48
N GLU A 37 -18.73 17.79 7.70
CA GLU A 37 -17.81 18.92 7.79
C GLU A 37 -16.75 18.69 8.87
N ILE A 38 -17.17 18.33 10.10
CA ILE A 38 -16.26 18.06 11.22
C ILE A 38 -15.29 16.92 10.90
N LEU A 39 -15.79 15.81 10.32
CA LEU A 39 -14.94 14.66 10.00
C LEU A 39 -13.90 14.98 8.92
N TYR A 40 -14.30 15.75 7.91
CA TYR A 40 -13.38 16.15 6.85
C TYR A 40 -12.41 17.25 7.29
N GLU A 41 -12.80 18.13 8.20
CA GLU A 41 -11.90 19.09 8.86
C GLU A 41 -10.78 18.34 9.60
N GLN A 42 -11.15 17.38 10.47
CA GLN A 42 -10.16 16.55 11.18
C GLN A 42 -9.27 15.75 10.24
N PHE A 43 -9.83 15.22 9.15
CA PHE A 43 -9.04 14.51 8.14
C PHE A 43 -8.07 15.44 7.41
N ALA A 44 -8.51 16.66 7.07
CA ALA A 44 -7.67 17.67 6.47
C ALA A 44 -6.52 18.08 7.39
N ASP A 45 -6.75 18.21 8.70
CA ASP A 45 -5.71 18.48 9.69
C ASP A 45 -4.65 17.37 9.71
N VAL A 46 -5.08 16.10 9.72
CA VAL A 46 -4.15 14.95 9.65
C VAL A 46 -3.34 14.99 8.36
N LEU A 47 -3.97 15.24 7.21
CA LEU A 47 -3.27 15.35 5.93
C LEU A 47 -2.27 16.51 5.91
N LEU A 48 -2.62 17.63 6.54
CA LEU A 48 -1.75 18.80 6.65
C LEU A 48 -0.53 18.48 7.52
N GLU A 49 -0.71 17.80 8.65
CA GLU A 49 0.40 17.35 9.48
C GLU A 49 1.28 16.35 8.73
N LEU A 50 0.69 15.38 8.03
CA LEU A 50 1.45 14.43 7.19
C LEU A 50 2.24 15.13 6.08
N ASN A 51 1.73 16.23 5.52
CA ASN A 51 2.43 17.01 4.50
C ASN A 51 3.67 17.74 5.05
N LYS A 52 3.67 18.12 6.33
CA LYS A 52 4.81 18.78 6.98
C LYS A 52 5.95 17.80 7.28
N ILE A 53 5.68 16.50 7.30
CA ILE A 53 6.68 15.48 7.64
C ILE A 53 7.68 15.34 6.48
N SER A 54 8.96 15.52 6.79
CA SER A 54 10.05 15.20 5.86
C SER A 54 10.32 13.70 5.85
N LEU A 55 10.14 13.07 4.70
CA LEU A 55 10.47 11.66 4.47
C LEU A 55 11.68 11.56 3.53
N PRO A 56 12.92 11.69 4.04
CA PRO A 56 14.12 11.79 3.20
C PRO A 56 14.50 10.48 2.50
N ARG A 57 13.91 9.35 2.92
CA ARG A 57 14.22 8.02 2.39
C ARG A 57 12.95 7.18 2.27
N ILE A 58 12.93 6.33 1.24
CA ILE A 58 11.94 5.29 1.03
C ILE A 58 12.57 3.95 1.43
N GLY A 59 12.00 3.29 2.42
CA GLY A 59 12.51 2.05 2.99
C GLY A 59 11.63 1.56 4.13
N SER A 60 12.11 0.58 4.89
CA SER A 60 11.48 0.15 6.14
C SER A 60 12.33 0.56 7.33
N LEU A 61 11.65 0.81 8.45
CA LEU A 61 12.27 1.14 9.72
C LEU A 61 13.04 -0.06 10.27
N GLU A 62 14.21 0.23 10.83
CA GLU A 62 15.02 -0.65 11.65
C GLU A 62 15.31 0.07 12.95
N GLN A 63 15.20 -0.66 14.05
CA GLN A 63 15.61 -0.17 15.35
C GLN A 63 17.14 -0.21 15.40
N THR A 64 17.78 0.97 15.50
CA THR A 64 19.25 1.09 15.53
C THR A 64 19.80 1.09 16.95
N ASP A 65 19.02 1.56 17.93
CA ASP A 65 19.29 1.45 19.37
C ASP A 65 17.98 1.22 20.16
N ASP A 66 18.04 1.19 21.49
CA ASP A 66 16.88 0.90 22.34
C ASP A 66 15.66 1.83 22.15
N SER A 67 15.84 2.99 21.49
CA SER A 67 14.79 4.01 21.31
C SER A 67 14.77 4.71 19.96
N THR A 68 15.76 4.51 19.08
CA THR A 68 15.85 5.15 17.78
C THR A 68 15.48 4.20 16.65
N TYR A 69 14.68 4.73 15.72
CA TYR A 69 14.30 4.05 14.49
C TYR A 69 14.84 4.82 13.30
N GLU A 70 15.52 4.11 12.41
CA GLU A 70 16.03 4.67 11.16
C GLU A 70 15.51 3.88 9.96
N VAL A 71 15.37 4.57 8.83
CA VAL A 71 15.04 3.92 7.55
C VAL A 71 16.34 3.41 6.92
N THR A 72 16.70 2.17 7.21
CA THR A 72 17.95 1.52 6.74
C THR A 72 17.68 0.29 5.87
N ARG A 73 16.47 -0.25 5.91
CA ARG A 73 16.09 -1.50 5.23
C ARG A 73 15.27 -1.20 3.98
N ARG A 74 15.27 -2.14 3.03
CA ARG A 74 14.53 -2.02 1.77
C ARG A 74 13.03 -1.76 1.99
N PRO A 75 12.33 -1.11 1.05
CA PRO A 75 10.88 -1.01 1.10
C PRO A 75 10.22 -2.40 1.17
N LEU A 76 9.13 -2.50 1.94
CA LEU A 76 8.36 -3.73 2.14
C LEU A 76 6.93 -3.55 1.62
N SER A 77 6.78 -3.46 0.29
CA SER A 77 5.46 -3.35 -0.32
C SER A 77 4.79 -4.72 -0.47
N ILE A 78 3.46 -4.74 -0.40
CA ILE A 78 2.65 -5.95 -0.68
C ILE A 78 3.00 -6.48 -2.08
N HIS A 79 3.11 -5.58 -3.06
CA HIS A 79 3.49 -5.93 -4.43
C HIS A 79 4.82 -6.71 -4.50
N MET A 80 5.88 -6.26 -3.82
CA MET A 80 7.17 -6.98 -3.80
C MET A 80 7.04 -8.37 -3.15
N ASN A 81 6.20 -8.51 -2.12
CA ASN A 81 5.93 -9.80 -1.49
C ASN A 81 5.18 -10.73 -2.45
N GLU A 82 4.20 -10.24 -3.19
CA GLU A 82 3.43 -11.00 -4.18
C GLU A 82 4.28 -11.44 -5.37
N LEU A 83 5.19 -10.59 -5.85
CA LEU A 83 6.13 -10.96 -6.91
C LEU A 83 6.99 -12.18 -6.54
N VAL A 84 7.44 -12.26 -5.28
CA VAL A 84 8.21 -13.41 -4.80
C VAL A 84 7.31 -14.62 -4.53
N ARG A 85 6.13 -14.41 -3.96
CA ARG A 85 5.22 -15.50 -3.54
C ARG A 85 4.49 -16.16 -4.71
N LEU A 86 4.03 -15.37 -5.67
CA LEU A 86 3.15 -15.77 -6.77
C LEU A 86 3.82 -15.60 -8.13
N GLY A 87 4.62 -14.54 -8.31
CA GLY A 87 5.28 -14.22 -9.57
C GLY A 87 6.57 -14.99 -9.85
N ILE A 88 6.97 -15.91 -8.97
CA ILE A 88 8.19 -16.75 -9.09
C ILE A 88 9.48 -15.90 -9.20
N LEU A 89 9.41 -14.59 -8.95
CA LEU A 89 10.55 -13.70 -9.08
C LEU A 89 11.53 -13.99 -7.95
N PRO A 90 12.81 -14.31 -8.25
CA PRO A 90 13.79 -14.59 -7.21
C PRO A 90 13.93 -13.39 -6.25
N ARG A 91 13.94 -13.66 -4.95
CA ARG A 91 14.06 -12.62 -3.91
C ARG A 91 15.33 -11.76 -4.06
N SER A 92 16.37 -12.29 -4.71
CA SER A 92 17.62 -11.59 -5.05
C SER A 92 17.44 -10.45 -6.07
N LYS A 93 16.32 -10.42 -6.81
CA LYS A 93 15.97 -9.34 -7.75
C LYS A 93 15.35 -8.12 -7.07
N LEU A 94 14.90 -8.26 -5.82
CA LEU A 94 14.44 -7.14 -5.01
C LEU A 94 15.64 -6.30 -4.54
N SER A 95 15.48 -4.98 -4.45
CA SER A 95 16.50 -4.11 -3.86
C SER A 95 16.82 -4.52 -2.42
N GLY A 96 18.09 -4.51 -2.04
CA GLY A 96 18.52 -4.61 -0.64
C GLY A 96 18.56 -3.25 0.07
N ASN A 97 18.47 -2.15 -0.67
CA ASN A 97 18.78 -0.80 -0.21
C ASN A 97 17.53 0.07 -0.09
N THR A 98 17.67 1.17 0.65
CA THR A 98 16.74 2.29 0.68
C THR A 98 16.91 3.19 -0.54
N PHE A 99 15.92 4.03 -0.82
CA PHE A 99 15.98 5.03 -1.89
C PHE A 99 15.93 6.44 -1.31
N ASN A 100 16.72 7.37 -1.83
CA ASN A 100 16.77 8.77 -1.40
C ASN A 100 15.83 9.69 -2.20
N SER A 101 15.20 9.18 -3.26
CA SER A 101 14.24 9.93 -4.06
C SER A 101 13.17 9.03 -4.64
N SER A 102 11.99 9.59 -4.88
CA SER A 102 10.89 8.91 -5.56
C SER A 102 11.26 8.50 -6.98
N THR A 103 12.09 9.29 -7.67
CA THR A 103 12.56 8.97 -9.03
C THR A 103 13.34 7.66 -9.08
N PHE A 104 14.34 7.48 -8.20
CA PHE A 104 15.10 6.23 -8.17
C PHE A 104 14.25 5.04 -7.73
N TYR A 105 13.29 5.28 -6.83
CA TYR A 105 12.35 4.25 -6.43
C TYR A 105 11.44 3.80 -7.58
N PHE A 106 10.86 4.74 -8.34
CA PHE A 106 10.02 4.42 -9.50
C PHE A 106 10.81 3.80 -10.64
N GLU A 107 12.03 4.24 -10.89
CA GLU A 107 12.92 3.60 -11.87
C GLU A 107 13.22 2.15 -11.46
N PHE A 108 13.47 1.90 -10.17
CA PHE A 108 13.62 0.55 -9.66
C PHE A 108 12.35 -0.29 -9.84
N LEU A 109 11.17 0.26 -9.54
CA LEU A 109 9.90 -0.46 -9.75
C LEU A 109 9.67 -0.81 -11.23
N ALA A 110 9.98 0.12 -12.15
CA ALA A 110 9.88 -0.14 -13.59
C ALA A 110 10.82 -1.28 -14.02
N LYS A 111 12.08 -1.27 -13.56
CA LYS A 111 13.03 -2.36 -13.80
C LYS A 111 12.55 -3.68 -13.20
N LEU A 112 11.97 -3.64 -11.99
CA LEU A 112 11.43 -4.81 -11.32
C LEU A 112 10.25 -5.42 -12.09
N HIS A 113 9.38 -4.61 -12.67
CA HIS A 113 8.29 -5.09 -13.55
C HIS A 113 8.84 -5.77 -14.80
N ILE A 114 9.88 -5.21 -15.43
CA ILE A 114 10.54 -5.86 -16.58
C ILE A 114 11.17 -7.20 -16.17
N GLU A 115 11.85 -7.25 -15.02
CA GLU A 115 12.41 -8.49 -14.50
C GLU A 115 11.32 -9.51 -14.21
N HIS A 116 10.20 -9.10 -13.63
CA HIS A 116 9.04 -9.98 -13.45
C HIS A 116 8.55 -10.56 -14.78
N LEU A 117 8.35 -9.74 -15.81
CA LEU A 117 7.94 -10.21 -17.14
C LEU A 117 8.90 -11.24 -17.74
N LYS A 118 10.22 -11.06 -17.54
CA LYS A 118 11.22 -12.03 -18.03
C LYS A 118 11.21 -13.35 -17.24
N HIS A 119 10.88 -13.30 -15.96
CA HIS A 119 10.87 -14.49 -15.07
C HIS A 119 9.51 -15.18 -15.05
N GLN A 120 8.46 -14.51 -15.51
CA GLN A 120 7.17 -15.13 -15.73
C GLN A 120 7.39 -16.25 -16.75
N HIS A 121 7.24 -17.50 -16.30
CA HIS A 121 7.32 -18.65 -17.18
C HIS A 121 6.26 -18.48 -18.29
N ASN A 122 6.58 -18.89 -19.51
CA ASN A 122 5.69 -18.74 -20.68
C ASN A 122 4.37 -19.56 -20.59
N ASP A 123 3.98 -20.06 -19.42
CA ASP A 123 2.76 -20.86 -19.19
C ASP A 123 1.47 -20.01 -19.17
N ALA A 124 1.49 -18.83 -19.80
CA ALA A 124 0.24 -18.15 -20.13
C ALA A 124 -0.43 -18.77 -21.36
N VAL A 125 0.33 -19.54 -22.16
CA VAL A 125 -0.13 -20.15 -23.41
C VAL A 125 0.37 -21.59 -23.48
N ASP A 126 -0.44 -22.51 -22.98
CA ASP A 126 -0.20 -23.95 -23.08
C ASP A 126 -0.59 -24.45 -24.48
N SER A 127 -1.47 -23.74 -25.18
CA SER A 127 -1.82 -24.02 -26.57
C SER A 127 -2.26 -22.78 -27.36
N PRO A 128 -2.30 -22.84 -28.70
CA PRO A 128 -2.84 -21.77 -29.54
C PRO A 128 -4.30 -21.38 -29.23
N ILE A 129 -5.06 -22.23 -28.53
CA ILE A 129 -6.44 -21.96 -28.12
C ILE A 129 -6.50 -20.87 -27.05
N ASP A 130 -5.49 -20.79 -26.17
CA ASP A 130 -5.45 -19.83 -25.05
C ASP A 130 -5.32 -18.37 -25.53
N CYS A 131 -4.89 -18.19 -26.79
CA CYS A 131 -4.76 -16.90 -27.45
C CYS A 131 -5.99 -16.51 -28.31
N ASN A 132 -7.06 -17.32 -28.31
CA ASN A 132 -8.24 -17.07 -29.15
C ASN A 132 -9.34 -16.34 -28.36
N PRO A 133 -9.69 -15.08 -28.70
CA PRO A 133 -10.65 -14.28 -27.93
C PRO A 133 -12.13 -14.72 -28.06
N ASN A 134 -12.41 -15.85 -28.73
CA ASN A 134 -13.76 -16.29 -29.12
C ASN A 134 -14.23 -17.58 -28.42
N THR A 135 -13.73 -17.89 -27.23
CA THR A 135 -14.31 -18.89 -26.32
C THR A 135 -14.84 -18.25 -25.07
#